data_AF-A0A957C5Z8-F1
#
_entry.id   AF-A0A957C5Z8-F1
#
_cell.length_a   1.000
_cell.length_b   1.000
_cell.length_c   1.000
_cell.angle_alpha   90.00
_cell.angle_beta   90.00
_cell.angle_gamma   90.00
#
_symmetry.space_group_name_H-M   'P 1'
#
loop_
_entity.id
_entity.type
_entity.pdbx_description
1 polymer ?
#
loop_
_entity_poly.entity_id
_entity_poly.type
_entity_poly.pdbx_seq_one_letter_code
_entity_poly.pdbx_strand_id
1 'polypeptide(L)'
;MDALKQRILAEGRNLGNGILKIDSLLNHQLDPKLMLGMGQELADVFRETQPDRILTAEISGIAPAITTGIHMGLPVVYARKTKPITMPDQVYLTLAPSHT
;
A
#
# COMPACT_ATOMS: atom_id res chain seq x y z
N MET A 1 7.40 -1.82 13.50
CA MET A 1 6.10 -1.11 13.35
C MET A 1 5.93 0.15 14.21
N ASP A 2 6.69 0.34 15.29
CA ASP A 2 6.41 1.45 16.22
C ASP A 2 6.59 2.84 15.61
N ALA A 3 7.51 3.01 14.66
CA ALA A 3 7.69 4.28 13.95
C ALA A 3 6.40 4.77 13.24
N LEU A 4 5.63 3.86 12.62
CA LEU A 4 4.36 4.20 11.98
C LEU A 4 3.33 4.64 13.02
N LYS A 5 3.22 3.92 14.13
CA LYS A 5 2.31 4.28 15.23
C LYS A 5 2.65 5.66 15.79
N GLN A 6 3.93 5.96 16.02
CA GLN A 6 4.36 7.27 16.51
C GLN A 6 4.06 8.39 15.52
N ARG A 7 4.31 8.19 14.21
CA ARG A 7 3.94 9.17 13.18
C ARG A 7 2.42 9.41 13.11
N ILE A 8 1.61 8.36 13.24
CA ILE A 8 0.15 8.48 13.29
C ILE A 8 -0.29 9.29 14.53
N LEU A 9 0.30 9.04 15.70
CA LEU A 9 -0.03 9.80 16.92
C LEU A 9 0.38 11.27 16.83
N ALA A 10 1.49 11.57 16.16
CA ALA A 10 2.00 12.94 16.02
C ALA A 10 1.24 13.76 14.97
N GLU A 11 0.83 13.15 13.86
CA GLU A 11 0.34 13.90 12.68
C GLU A 11 -1.03 13.45 12.16
N GLY A 12 -1.49 12.29 12.60
CA GLY A 12 -2.80 11.77 12.24
C GLY A 12 -3.90 12.67 12.79
N ARG A 13 -4.90 12.96 11.95
CA ARG A 13 -6.10 13.69 12.38
C ARG A 13 -7.30 12.76 12.33
N ASN A 14 -7.92 12.54 13.47
CA ASN A 14 -9.20 11.83 13.55
C ASN A 14 -10.31 12.77 13.05
N LEU A 15 -10.94 12.42 11.92
CA LEU A 15 -12.05 13.20 11.35
C LEU A 15 -13.43 12.72 11.85
N GLY A 16 -13.46 11.73 12.75
CA GLY A 16 -14.69 11.08 13.20
C GLY A 16 -15.13 9.96 12.25
N ASN A 17 -16.18 9.23 12.62
CA ASN A 17 -16.78 8.15 11.82
C ASN A 17 -15.80 7.08 11.33
N GLY A 18 -14.74 6.82 12.11
CA GLY A 18 -13.69 5.85 11.75
C GLY A 18 -12.68 6.35 10.72
N ILE A 19 -12.70 7.64 10.35
CA ILE A 19 -11.81 8.21 9.35
C ILE A 19 -10.58 8.82 10.01
N LEU A 20 -9.41 8.26 9.70
CA LEU A 20 -8.10 8.77 10.10
C LEU A 20 -7.40 9.41 8.89
N LYS A 21 -7.17 10.71 8.96
CA LYS A 21 -6.46 11.48 7.92
C LYS A 21 -4.96 11.47 8.20
N ILE A 22 -4.18 10.94 7.26
CA ILE A 22 -2.71 10.78 7.33
C ILE A 22 -2.01 11.22 6.03
N ASP A 23 -2.48 12.32 5.46
CA ASP A 23 -2.02 12.83 4.17
C ASP A 23 -0.52 13.15 4.15
N SER A 24 0.06 13.59 5.27
CA SER A 24 1.49 13.89 5.40
C SER A 24 2.40 12.65 5.40
N LEU A 25 1.81 11.46 5.50
CA LEU A 25 2.52 10.20 5.72
C LEU A 25 2.39 9.22 4.55
N LEU A 26 1.18 9.05 4.03
CA LEU A 26 0.82 7.94 3.14
C LEU A 26 -0.11 8.33 1.98
N ASN A 27 -1.15 9.13 2.23
CA ASN A 27 -2.24 9.29 1.25
C ASN A 27 -1.95 10.35 0.17
N HIS A 28 -1.13 11.35 0.43
CA HIS A 28 -0.78 12.39 -0.55
C HIS A 28 0.72 12.70 -0.57
N GLN A 29 1.34 12.85 0.60
CA GLN A 29 2.77 12.91 0.79
C GLN A 29 3.24 11.56 1.33
N LEU A 30 4.37 11.09 0.81
CA LEU A 30 5.02 9.88 1.28
C LEU A 30 6.27 10.25 2.08
N ASP A 31 6.49 9.53 3.17
CA ASP A 31 7.77 9.48 3.85
C ASP A 31 8.55 8.26 3.38
N PRO A 32 9.59 8.42 2.53
CA PRO A 32 10.28 7.28 1.94
C PRO A 32 10.96 6.37 2.98
N LYS A 33 11.47 6.94 4.08
CA LYS A 33 12.13 6.16 5.14
C LYS A 33 11.11 5.32 5.89
N LEU A 34 9.95 5.90 6.20
CA LEU A 34 8.86 5.17 6.82
C LEU A 34 8.34 4.06 5.90
N MET A 35 8.18 4.33 4.59
CA MET A 35 7.74 3.32 3.61
C MET A 35 8.73 2.16 3.49
N LEU A 36 10.04 2.43 3.50
CA LEU A 36 11.07 1.39 3.48
C LEU A 36 11.03 0.51 4.74
N GLY A 37 10.84 1.11 5.91
CA GLY A 37 10.66 0.38 7.16
C GLY A 37 9.39 -0.47 7.16
N MET A 38 8.27 0.08 6.66
CA MET A 38 7.02 -0.67 6.50
C MET A 38 7.18 -1.85 5.54
N GLY A 39 7.87 -1.64 4.42
CA GLY A 39 8.10 -2.69 3.43
C GLY A 39 8.96 -3.83 3.96
N GLN A 40 10.00 -3.52 4.75
CA GLN A 40 10.86 -4.53 5.38
C GLN A 40 10.03 -5.44 6.29
N GLU A 41 9.18 -4.85 7.11
CA GLU A 41 8.38 -5.59 8.08
C GLU A 41 7.30 -6.44 7.41
N LEU A 42 6.67 -5.94 6.34
CA LEU A 42 5.80 -6.77 5.52
C LEU A 42 6.58 -7.93 4.88
N ALA A 43 7.77 -7.68 4.35
CA ALA A 43 8.62 -8.71 3.79
C ALA A 43 9.01 -9.78 4.82
N ASP A 44 9.31 -9.37 6.06
CA ASP A 44 9.61 -10.27 7.18
C ASP A 44 8.39 -11.15 7.53
N VAL A 45 7.19 -10.55 7.65
CA VAL A 45 5.94 -11.27 7.97
C VAL A 45 5.60 -12.31 6.90
N PHE A 46 5.80 -12.00 5.63
CA PHE A 46 5.44 -12.88 4.52
C PHE A 46 6.60 -13.71 3.99
N ARG A 47 7.78 -13.68 4.62
CA ARG A 47 8.97 -14.40 4.12
C ARG A 47 8.73 -15.90 3.97
N GLU A 48 8.06 -16.51 4.95
CA GLU A 48 7.86 -17.96 4.98
C GLU A 48 6.76 -18.46 4.03
N THR A 49 5.90 -17.57 3.53
CA THR A 49 4.82 -17.96 2.61
C THR A 49 5.31 -18.20 1.19
N GLN A 50 6.59 -17.90 0.90
CA GLN A 50 7.23 -18.06 -0.41
C GLN A 50 6.40 -17.48 -1.57
N PRO A 51 6.00 -16.20 -1.50
CA PRO A 51 5.22 -15.58 -2.58
C PRO A 51 6.07 -15.38 -3.83
N ASP A 52 5.43 -15.36 -4.99
CA ASP A 52 6.09 -15.06 -6.28
C ASP A 52 5.81 -13.64 -6.79
N ARG A 53 4.77 -12.97 -6.25
CA ARG A 53 4.32 -11.63 -6.63
C ARG A 53 3.67 -10.92 -5.44
N ILE A 54 3.72 -9.59 -5.48
CA ILE A 54 2.96 -8.72 -4.56
C ILE A 54 1.84 -8.05 -5.37
N LEU A 55 0.61 -8.18 -4.90
CA LEU A 55 -0.56 -7.54 -5.49
C LEU A 55 -1.04 -6.38 -4.61
N THR A 56 -1.32 -5.24 -5.22
CA THR A 56 -1.88 -4.06 -4.54
C THR A 56 -2.95 -3.39 -5.41
N ALA A 57 -3.56 -2.32 -4.92
CA ALA A 57 -4.48 -1.47 -5.68
C ALA A 57 -3.98 -0.02 -5.73
N GLU A 58 -4.25 0.67 -6.83
CA GLU A 58 -3.89 2.08 -6.97
C GLU A 58 -4.72 3.00 -6.03
N ILE A 59 -4.18 4.09 -5.51
CA ILE A 59 -2.83 4.64 -5.78
C ILE A 59 -1.91 4.44 -4.57
N SER A 60 -2.34 4.84 -3.38
CA SER A 60 -1.47 4.91 -2.19
C SER A 60 -0.92 3.55 -1.75
N GLY A 61 -1.57 2.44 -2.11
CA GLY A 61 -1.07 1.09 -1.86
C GLY A 61 0.19 0.72 -2.66
N ILE A 62 0.53 1.48 -3.70
CA ILE A 62 1.71 1.23 -4.55
C ILE A 62 3.00 1.45 -3.75
N ALA A 63 3.08 2.50 -2.95
CA ALA A 63 4.28 2.83 -2.19
C ALA A 63 4.73 1.71 -1.23
N PRO A 64 3.88 1.22 -0.30
CA PRO A 64 4.25 0.10 0.57
C PRO A 64 4.46 -1.20 -0.19
N ALA A 65 3.75 -1.43 -1.31
CA ALA A 65 3.94 -2.62 -2.12
C ALA A 65 5.31 -2.64 -2.81
N ILE A 66 5.75 -1.51 -3.39
CA ILE A 66 7.07 -1.37 -4.00
C ILE A 66 8.17 -1.57 -2.94
N THR A 67 8.07 -0.93 -1.78
CA THR A 67 9.11 -1.10 -0.75
C THR A 67 9.16 -2.52 -0.22
N THR A 68 8.02 -3.20 -0.10
CA THR A 68 7.98 -4.64 0.21
C THR A 68 8.65 -5.47 -0.90
N GLY A 69 8.33 -5.18 -2.17
CA GLY A 69 8.93 -5.87 -3.33
C GLY A 69 10.43 -5.69 -3.44
N ILE A 70 10.96 -4.51 -3.08
CA ILE A 70 12.40 -4.27 -2.99
C ILE A 70 13.06 -5.22 -1.99
N HIS A 71 12.47 -5.39 -0.80
CA HIS A 71 13.03 -6.26 0.25
C HIS A 71 12.86 -7.75 -0.04
N MET A 72 11.80 -8.14 -0.73
CA MET A 72 11.56 -9.54 -1.12
C MET A 72 12.24 -9.94 -2.44
N GLY A 73 12.68 -8.96 -3.25
CA GLY A 73 13.16 -9.21 -4.61
C GLY A 73 12.06 -9.70 -5.56
N LEU A 74 10.81 -9.28 -5.34
CA LEU A 74 9.63 -9.75 -6.08
C LEU A 74 9.00 -8.63 -6.92
N PRO A 75 8.42 -8.97 -8.10
CA PRO A 75 7.66 -8.02 -8.88
C PRO A 75 6.36 -7.63 -8.18
N VAL A 76 5.94 -6.38 -8.40
CA VAL A 76 4.70 -5.82 -7.90
C VAL A 76 3.71 -5.61 -9.03
N VAL A 77 2.49 -6.09 -8.84
CA VAL A 77 1.34 -5.86 -9.73
C VAL A 77 0.35 -4.96 -8.98
N TYR A 78 -0.14 -3.92 -9.63
CA TYR A 78 -1.18 -3.06 -9.05
C TYR A 78 -2.44 -3.08 -9.91
N ALA A 79 -3.58 -3.31 -9.26
CA ALA A 79 -4.89 -3.20 -9.85
C ALA A 79 -5.24 -1.73 -10.12
N ARG A 80 -5.94 -1.49 -11.23
CA ARG A 80 -6.38 -0.16 -11.66
C ARG A 80 -7.88 -0.02 -11.49
N LYS A 81 -8.34 1.14 -11.01
CA LYS A 81 -9.77 1.47 -10.85
C LYS A 81 -10.44 1.69 -12.20
N THR A 82 -9.69 2.21 -13.16
CA THR A 82 -10.16 2.47 -14.52
C THR A 82 -9.35 1.64 -15.51
N LYS A 83 -10.04 0.90 -16.39
CA LYS A 83 -9.40 0.14 -17.48
C LYS A 83 -8.72 1.12 -18.46
N PRO A 84 -7.40 1.07 -18.64
CA PRO A 84 -6.73 1.88 -19.65
C PRO A 84 -6.94 1.28 -21.05
N ILE A 85 -6.80 2.11 -22.09
CA ILE A 85 -6.96 1.68 -23.49
C ILE A 85 -5.97 0.58 -23.90
N THR A 86 -4.83 0.48 -23.20
CA THR A 86 -3.76 -0.48 -23.49
C THR A 86 -3.94 -1.83 -22.81
N MET A 87 -4.99 -2.02 -22.00
CA MET A 87 -5.21 -3.26 -21.27
C MET A 87 -6.07 -4.22 -22.11
N PRO A 88 -5.70 -5.52 -22.21
CA PRO A 88 -6.48 -6.52 -22.93
C PRO A 88 -7.93 -6.60 -22.47
N ASP A 89 -8.80 -7.17 -23.30
CA ASP A 89 -10.22 -7.30 -22.96
C ASP A 89 -10.48 -8.33 -21.85
N GLN A 90 -9.64 -9.36 -21.76
CA GLN A 90 -9.71 -10.34 -20.69
C GLN A 90 -8.91 -9.86 -19.48
N VAL A 91 -9.63 -9.43 -18.44
CA VAL A 91 -9.05 -8.97 -17.16
C VAL A 91 -9.72 -9.67 -15.99
N TYR A 92 -8.95 -9.87 -14.91
CA TYR A 92 -9.53 -10.19 -13.62
C TYR A 92 -10.16 -8.93 -13.02
N LEU A 93 -11.47 -8.95 -12.82
CA LEU A 93 -12.25 -7.84 -12.27
C LEU A 93 -12.96 -8.28 -11.00
N THR A 94 -12.88 -7.45 -9.96
CA THR A 94 -13.69 -7.59 -8.75
C THR A 94 -14.17 -6.22 -8.29
N LEU A 95 -15.30 -6.17 -7.58
CA LEU A 95 -15.86 -4.96 -7.01
C LEU A 95 -15.51 -4.88 -5.53
N ALA A 96 -14.85 -3.80 -5.13
CA ALA A 96 -14.54 -3.49 -3.74
C ALA A 96 -15.22 -2.16 -3.35
N PRO A 97 -16.30 -2.18 -2.54
CA PRO A 97 -16.95 -0.96 -2.09
C PRO A 97 -16.08 -0.20 -1.08
N SER A 98 -16.01 1.13 -1.22
CA SER A 98 -15.42 2.02 -0.21
C SER A 98 -16.54 2.57 0.67
N HIS A 99 -16.32 2.62 1.99
CA HIS A 99 -17.24 3.22 2.97
C HIS A 99 -16.95 4.71 3.24
N THR A 100 -16.04 5.29 2.46
CA THR A 100 -15.74 6.73 2.38
C THR A 100 -16.26 7.32 1.08
#